data_AF-A0A5E4K2R4-F1
#
_entry.id   AF-A0A5E4K2R4-F1
#
_cell.length_a   1.000
_cell.length_b   1.000
_cell.length_c   1.000
_cell.angle_alpha   90.00
_cell.angle_beta   90.00
_cell.angle_gamma   90.00
#
_symmetry.space_group_name_H-M   'P 1'
#
loop_
_entity.id
_entity.type
_entity.pdbx_description
1 polymer ?
#
loop_
_entity_poly.entity_id
_entity_poly.type
_entity_poly.pdbx_seq_one_letter_code
_entity_poly.pdbx_strand_id
1 'polypeptide(L)' 'MISLSLIGLSIIILSWIVEFFLMGKRKKISPIFIGIYLAGAGVLVYEGFTSNSIELGIANLVSLAAAAVVLGKSLVEGKE' A
#
# COMPACT_ATOMS: atom_id res chain seq x y z
N MET A 1 -18.27 -16.03 -4.47
CA MET A 1 -17.57 -15.55 -5.70
C MET A 1 -16.42 -14.66 -5.26
N ILE A 2 -15.23 -14.84 -5.83
CA ILE A 2 -14.08 -14.00 -5.47
C ILE A 2 -14.24 -12.64 -6.15
N SER A 3 -14.17 -11.55 -5.39
CA SER A 3 -14.22 -10.19 -5.94
C SER A 3 -12.94 -9.88 -6.71
N LEU A 4 -13.07 -9.38 -7.96
CA LEU A 4 -11.93 -8.92 -8.75
C LEU A 4 -11.14 -7.82 -8.03
N SER A 5 -11.81 -6.98 -7.24
CA SER A 5 -11.17 -5.95 -6.43
C SER A 5 -10.25 -6.55 -5.36
N LEU A 6 -10.65 -7.68 -4.73
CA LEU A 6 -9.81 -8.37 -3.76
C LEU A 6 -8.58 -9.02 -4.41
N ILE A 7 -8.73 -9.55 -5.63
CA ILE A 7 -7.59 -10.06 -6.41
C ILE A 7 -6.62 -8.91 -6.74
N GLY A 8 -7.14 -7.78 -7.22
CA GLY A 8 -6.35 -6.59 -7.50
C GLY A 8 -5.60 -6.08 -6.26
N LEU A 9 -6.28 -6.01 -5.11
CA LEU A 9 -5.65 -5.61 -3.84
C LEU A 9 -4.57 -6.60 -3.39
N SER A 10 -4.77 -7.89 -3.60
CA SER A 10 -3.74 -8.91 -3.30
C SER A 10 -2.48 -8.67 -4.14
N ILE A 11 -2.63 -8.34 -5.42
CA ILE A 11 -1.50 -8.01 -6.31
C ILE A 11 -0.81 -6.71 -5.85
N ILE A 12 -1.57 -5.70 -5.45
CA ILE A 12 -1.02 -4.43 -4.94
C ILE A 12 -0.23 -4.65 -3.64
N ILE A 13 -0.75 -5.44 -2.71
CA ILE A 13 -0.05 -5.80 -1.46
C ILE A 13 1.26 -6.51 -1.78
N LEU A 14 1.23 -7.51 -2.67
CA LEU A 14 2.44 -8.21 -3.09
C LEU A 14 3.45 -7.26 -3.75
N SER A 15 2.98 -6.27 -4.51
CA SER A 15 3.84 -5.26 -5.14
C SER A 15 4.58 -4.44 -4.08
N TRP A 16 3.93 -4.02 -3.00
CA TRP A 16 4.58 -3.31 -1.89
C TRP A 16 5.60 -4.18 -1.15
N ILE A 17 5.28 -5.46 -0.95
CA ILE A 17 6.21 -6.41 -0.32
C ILE A 17 7.47 -6.57 -1.19
N VAL A 18 7.30 -6.75 -2.51
CA VAL A 18 8.41 -6.86 -3.46
C VAL A 18 9.25 -5.58 -3.46
N GLU A 19 8.61 -4.42 -3.50
CA GLU A 19 9.30 -3.12 -3.47
C GLU A 19 10.11 -2.94 -2.18
N PHE A 20 9.55 -3.32 -1.03
CA PHE A 20 10.28 -3.31 0.24
C PHE A 20 11.60 -4.07 0.15
N PHE A 21 11.62 -5.26 -0.45
CA PHE A 21 12.84 -6.07 -0.57
C PHE A 21 13.79 -5.59 -1.66
N LEU A 22 13.29 -4.95 -2.72
CA LEU A 22 14.09 -4.53 -3.87
C LEU A 22 14.64 -3.10 -3.78
N MET A 23 14.11 -2.25 -2.90
CA MET A 23 14.48 -0.82 -2.79
C MET A 23 16.00 -0.59 -2.70
N GLY A 24 16.71 -1.31 -1.84
CA GLY A 24 18.17 -1.18 -1.68
C GLY A 24 19.00 -1.73 -2.85
N LYS A 25 18.38 -2.40 -3.82
CA LYS A 25 19.05 -2.96 -5.02
C LYS A 25 18.73 -2.20 -6.30
N ARG A 26 17.74 -1.28 -6.28
CA ARG A 26 17.19 -0.59 -7.46
C ARG A 26 17.02 0.90 -7.20
N LYS A 27 16.40 1.60 -8.17
CA LYS A 27 16.08 3.03 -8.08
C LYS A 27 15.16 3.30 -6.88
N LYS A 28 15.53 4.27 -6.03
CA LYS A 28 14.71 4.72 -4.89
C LYS A 28 13.33 5.21 -5.39
N ILE A 29 12.24 4.72 -4.81
CA ILE A 29 10.90 5.29 -5.02
C ILE A 29 10.79 6.62 -4.28
N SER A 30 10.14 7.60 -4.93
CA SER A 30 9.86 8.90 -4.32
C SER A 30 8.96 8.77 -3.09
N PRO A 31 9.37 9.28 -1.91
CA PRO A 31 8.53 9.30 -0.72
C PRO A 31 7.19 10.03 -0.94
N ILE A 32 7.19 11.05 -1.81
CA ILE A 32 5.98 11.82 -2.15
C ILE A 32 4.96 10.92 -2.86
N PHE A 33 5.42 10.06 -3.77
CA PHE A 33 4.55 9.10 -4.46
C PHE A 33 3.87 8.15 -3.46
N ILE A 34 4.64 7.58 -2.52
CA ILE A 34 4.08 6.68 -1.50
C ILE A 34 3.14 7.45 -0.59
N GLY A 35 3.45 8.71 -0.25
CA GLY A 35 2.57 9.59 0.54
C GLY A 35 1.22 9.83 -0.11
N ILE A 36 1.19 10.12 -1.42
CA ILE A 36 -0.07 10.27 -2.18
C ILE A 36 -0.85 8.96 -2.22
N TYR A 37 -0.16 7.83 -2.41
CA TYR A 37 -0.78 6.51 -2.35
C TYR A 37 -1.45 6.25 -1.00
N LEU A 38 -0.76 6.56 0.11
CA LEU A 38 -1.31 6.38 1.46
C LEU A 38 -2.58 7.19 1.69
N ALA A 39 -2.62 8.44 1.20
CA ALA A 39 -3.82 9.27 1.29
C ALA A 39 -5.00 8.63 0.52
N GLY A 40 -4.77 8.18 -0.71
CA GLY A 40 -5.79 7.50 -1.52
C GLY A 40 -6.27 6.18 -0.88
N ALA A 41 -5.34 5.34 -0.43
CA ALA A 41 -5.67 4.10 0.27
C ALA A 41 -6.45 4.38 1.57
N GLY A 42 -6.14 5.46 2.29
CA GLY A 42 -6.85 5.86 3.50
C GLY A 42 -8.32 6.20 3.24
N VAL A 43 -8.61 6.87 2.12
CA VAL A 43 -9.99 7.11 1.67
C VAL A 43 -10.71 5.80 1.37
N LEU A 44 -10.05 4.86 0.68
CA LEU A 44 -10.64 3.55 0.36
C LEU A 44 -10.87 2.67 1.59
N VAL A 45 -10.00 2.77 2.60
CA VAL A 45 -10.22 2.13 3.91
C VAL A 45 -11.48 2.67 4.56
N TYR A 46 -11.59 4.00 4.64
CA TYR A 46 -12.77 4.67 5.21
C TYR A 46 -14.04 4.25 4.48
N GLU A 47 -14.04 4.33 3.15
CA GLU A 47 -15.17 3.92 2.30
C GLU A 47 -15.55 2.45 2.57
N GLY A 48 -14.59 1.54 2.62
CA GLY A 48 -14.85 0.12 2.86
C GLY A 48 -15.58 -0.14 4.18
N PHE A 49 -15.24 0.59 5.23
CA PHE A 49 -15.90 0.47 6.53
C PHE A 49 -17.26 1.18 6.59
N THR A 50 -17.51 2.21 5.78
CA THR A 50 -18.82 2.90 5.74
C THR A 50 -19.82 2.30 4.76
N SER A 51 -19.35 1.59 3.73
CA SER A 51 -20.17 1.14 2.59
C SER A 51 -20.54 -0.35 2.63
N ASN A 52 -20.64 -0.95 3.83
CA ASN A 52 -20.90 -2.40 4.03
C ASN A 52 -19.92 -3.35 3.32
N SER A 53 -18.74 -2.85 2.91
CA SER A 53 -17.73 -3.60 2.16
C SER A 53 -16.50 -3.84 3.04
N ILE A 54 -16.72 -4.42 4.22
CA ILE A 54 -15.70 -4.57 5.26
C ILE A 54 -14.46 -5.32 4.74
N GLU A 55 -14.66 -6.35 3.91
CA GLU A 55 -13.57 -7.11 3.32
C GLU A 55 -12.65 -6.23 2.46
N LEU A 56 -13.21 -5.30 1.68
CA LEU A 56 -12.45 -4.33 0.90
C LEU A 56 -11.79 -3.29 1.81
N GLY A 57 -12.45 -2.86 2.88
CA GLY A 57 -11.87 -1.96 3.89
C GLY A 57 -10.63 -2.57 4.53
N ILE A 58 -10.72 -3.83 4.96
CA ILE A 58 -9.60 -4.59 5.55
C ILE A 58 -8.48 -4.79 4.52
N ALA A 59 -8.79 -5.19 3.29
CA ALA A 59 -7.78 -5.40 2.26
C ALA A 59 -7.04 -4.09 1.90
N ASN A 60 -7.75 -2.96 1.81
CA ASN A 60 -7.13 -1.65 1.64
C ASN A 60 -6.28 -1.26 2.86
N LEU A 61 -6.70 -1.61 4.07
CA LEU A 61 -5.94 -1.30 5.29
C LEU A 61 -4.61 -2.07 5.34
N VAL A 62 -4.63 -3.36 4.96
CA VAL A 62 -3.41 -4.16 4.83
C VAL A 62 -2.47 -3.56 3.77
N SER A 63 -3.03 -3.13 2.64
CA SER A 63 -2.26 -2.47 1.58
C SER A 63 -1.66 -1.13 2.03
N LEU A 64 -2.42 -0.33 2.77
CA LEU A 64 -1.98 0.92 3.38
C LEU A 64 -0.84 0.68 4.38
N ALA A 65 -0.96 -0.32 5.24
CA ALA A 65 0.08 -0.69 6.19
C ALA A 65 1.37 -1.14 5.47
N ALA A 66 1.26 -1.95 4.42
CA ALA A 66 2.41 -2.37 3.61
C ALA A 66 3.12 -1.16 2.97
N ALA A 67 2.36 -0.24 2.36
CA ALA A 67 2.92 0.98 1.79
C ALA A 67 3.57 1.90 2.85
N ALA A 68 3.00 1.98 4.06
CA ALA A 68 3.56 2.78 5.16
C ALA A 68 4.92 2.25 5.61
N VAL A 69 5.09 0.92 5.66
CA VAL A 69 6.38 0.27 5.94
C VAL A 69 7.41 0.60 4.86
N VAL A 70 7.00 0.58 3.58
CA VAL A 70 7.87 0.97 2.46
C VAL A 70 8.25 2.44 2.52
N LEU A 71 7.32 3.34 2.90
CA LEU A 71 7.64 4.75 3.11
C LEU A 71 8.68 4.92 4.22
N GLY A 72 8.50 4.24 5.36
CA GLY A 72 9.47 4.27 6.47
C GLY A 72 10.87 3.88 6.00
N LYS A 73 10.97 2.79 5.23
CA LYS A 73 12.23 2.37 4.61
C LYS A 73 12.80 3.41 3.65
N SER A 74 11.97 3.98 2.78
CA SER A 74 12.37 5.02 1.82
C SER A 74 12.93 6.28 2.48
N LEU A 75 12.34 6.69 3.61
CA LEU A 75 12.83 7.84 4.39
C LEU A 75 14.14 7.55 5.12
N VAL A 76 14.45 6.29 5.45
CA VAL A 76 15.73 5.89 6.06
C VAL A 76 16.82 5.82 4.99
N GLU A 77 16.60 5.08 3.91
CA GLU A 77 17.58 4.95 2.81
C GLU A 77 17.80 6.27 2.06
N GLY A 78 16.84 7.20 2.08
CA GLY A 78 17.00 8.53 1.49
C GLY A 78 17.95 9.48 2.23
N LYS A 79 18.34 9.14 3.47
CA LYS A 79 19.30 9.91 4.28
C LYS A 79 20.76 9.47 4.13
N GLU A 80 20.98 8.32 3.47
CA GLU A 80 22.29 7.84 3.01
C GLU A 80 22.59 8.34 1.60
#